data_AF-A0A6L9F095-F1
#
_entry.id   AF-A0A6L9F095-F1
#
_cell.length_a   1.000
_cell.length_b   1.000
_cell.length_c   1.000
_cell.angle_alpha   90.00
_cell.angle_beta   90.00
_cell.angle_gamma   90.00
#
_symmetry.space_group_name_H-M   'P 1'
#
loop_
_entity.id
_entity.type
_entity.pdbx_description
1 polymer ?
#
loop_
_entity_poly.entity_id
_entity_poly.type
_entity_poly.pdbx_seq_one_letter_code
_entity_poly.pdbx_strand_id
1 'polypeptide(L)'
;MNNWYIPITILPGIALLILSTSNILIALSNEIAERIKQHIDPTLTKRKLRQLNLLTKGLVGLYIGAGSMVIAGIMSGIQNYIAITEDLATFFMLIGTISLFVSIGFLITFSFRAVKIRQDQFNESIN
;
A
#
# COMPACT_ATOMS: atom_id res chain seq x y z
N MET A 1 -16.02 24.08 9.92
CA MET A 1 -14.59 23.79 10.16
C MET A 1 -13.91 23.69 8.82
N ASN A 2 -12.70 24.20 8.69
CA ASN A 2 -11.96 24.25 7.43
C ASN A 2 -11.77 22.84 6.81
N ASN A 3 -12.46 22.54 5.71
CA ASN A 3 -12.45 21.23 5.04
C ASN A 3 -11.06 20.76 4.58
N TRP A 4 -10.07 21.65 4.52
CA TRP A 4 -8.68 21.31 4.13
C TRP A 4 -7.90 20.52 5.19
N TYR A 5 -8.31 20.54 6.46
CA TYR A 5 -7.49 19.97 7.54
C TYR A 5 -7.51 18.43 7.54
N ILE A 6 -8.59 17.81 7.07
CA ILE A 6 -8.80 16.36 7.12
C ILE A 6 -7.83 15.60 6.20
N PRO A 7 -7.69 15.94 4.89
CA PRO A 7 -6.71 15.28 4.03
C PRO A 7 -5.28 15.40 4.56
N ILE A 8 -4.92 16.57 5.09
CA ILE A 8 -3.54 16.86 5.49
C ILE A 8 -3.14 16.14 6.78
N THR A 9 -4.05 16.00 7.73
CA THR A 9 -3.74 15.31 9.00
C THR A 9 -3.58 13.80 8.86
N ILE A 10 -4.16 13.18 7.84
CA ILE A 10 -4.09 11.72 7.63
C ILE A 10 -2.81 11.32 6.87
N LEU A 11 -2.21 12.24 6.09
CA LEU A 11 -1.02 11.98 5.27
C LEU A 11 0.17 11.37 6.03
N PRO A 12 0.54 11.83 7.25
CA PRO A 12 1.61 11.19 8.01
C PRO A 12 1.33 9.70 8.29
N GLY A 13 0.08 9.35 8.60
CA GLY A 13 -0.32 7.96 8.81
C GLY A 13 -0.16 7.12 7.55
N ILE A 14 -0.58 7.65 6.39
CA ILE A 14 -0.42 6.97 5.10
C ILE A 14 1.06 6.82 4.74
N ALA A 15 1.88 7.83 4.99
CA ALA A 15 3.32 7.78 4.76
C ALA A 15 4.01 6.68 5.59
N LEU A 16 3.60 6.50 6.85
CA LEU A 16 4.07 5.39 7.70
C LEU A 16 3.65 4.02 7.15
N LEU A 17 2.41 3.88 6.66
CA LEU A 17 1.95 2.65 6.03
C LEU A 17 2.75 2.34 4.76
N ILE A 18 3.01 3.34 3.92
CA ILE A 18 3.85 3.22 2.73
C ILE A 18 5.25 2.75 3.12
N LEU A 19 5.89 3.43 4.08
CA LEU A 19 7.25 3.10 4.52
C LEU A 19 7.35 1.66 5.04
N SER A 20 6.42 1.27 5.93
CA SER A 20 6.36 -0.10 6.47
C SER A 20 6.18 -1.12 5.35
N THR A 21 5.27 -0.86 4.41
CA THR A 21 4.97 -1.76 3.30
C THR A 21 6.15 -1.89 2.33
N SER A 22 6.84 -0.78 2.03
CA SER A 22 8.05 -0.77 1.18
C SER A 22 9.19 -1.58 1.80
N ASN A 23 9.39 -1.50 3.12
CA ASN A 23 10.40 -2.32 3.79
C ASN A 23 10.09 -3.82 3.66
N ILE A 24 8.82 -4.22 3.82
CA ILE A 24 8.39 -5.62 3.62
C ILE A 24 8.59 -6.05 2.16
N LEU A 25 8.29 -5.17 1.19
CA LEU A 25 8.47 -5.43 -0.23
C LEU A 25 9.94 -5.71 -0.58
N ILE A 26 10.85 -4.86 -0.10
CA ILE A 26 12.29 -5.02 -0.31
C ILE A 26 12.78 -6.32 0.32
N ALA A 27 12.39 -6.61 1.56
CA ALA A 27 12.77 -7.84 2.24
C ALA A 27 12.30 -9.09 1.49
N LEU A 28 11.03 -9.10 1.03
CA LEU A 28 10.47 -10.22 0.25
C LEU A 28 11.15 -10.35 -1.12
N SER A 29 11.43 -9.23 -1.78
CA SER A 29 12.14 -9.21 -3.06
C SER A 29 13.55 -9.82 -2.94
N ASN A 30 14.28 -9.44 -1.89
CA ASN A 30 15.61 -9.98 -1.62
C ASN A 30 15.56 -11.47 -1.30
N GLU A 31 14.58 -11.92 -0.50
CA GLU A 31 14.40 -13.35 -0.22
C GLU A 31 14.11 -14.16 -1.50
N ILE A 32 13.26 -13.62 -2.40
CA ILE A 32 12.94 -14.27 -3.68
C ILE A 32 14.21 -14.34 -4.55
N ALA A 33 14.99 -13.26 -4.64
CA ALA A 33 16.22 -13.23 -5.41
C ALA A 33 17.23 -14.28 -4.93
N GLU A 34 17.38 -14.42 -3.61
CA GLU A 34 18.27 -15.44 -3.02
C GLU A 34 17.76 -16.86 -3.31
N ARG A 35 16.46 -17.11 -3.18
CA ARG A 35 15.85 -18.42 -3.51
C ARG A 35 16.05 -18.81 -4.96
N ILE A 36 15.92 -17.86 -5.89
CA ILE A 36 16.17 -18.07 -7.32
C ILE A 36 17.64 -18.44 -7.54
N LYS A 37 18.57 -17.71 -6.92
CA LYS A 37 20.01 -17.95 -7.02
C LYS A 37 20.41 -19.33 -6.47
N GLN A 38 19.77 -19.77 -5.40
CA GLN A 38 20.02 -21.06 -4.74
C GLN A 38 19.26 -22.23 -5.38
N HIS A 39 18.51 -22.00 -6.47
CA HIS A 39 17.66 -23.01 -7.13
C HIS A 39 16.72 -23.75 -6.16
N ILE A 40 16.26 -23.05 -5.11
CA ILE A 40 15.34 -23.60 -4.11
C ILE A 40 13.95 -23.80 -4.73
N ASP A 41 13.21 -24.79 -4.22
CA ASP A 41 11.88 -25.22 -4.67
C ASP A 41 11.09 -24.16 -5.46
N PRO A 42 10.83 -24.40 -6.76
CA PRO A 42 10.12 -23.46 -7.61
C PRO A 42 8.68 -23.20 -7.14
N THR A 43 8.05 -24.14 -6.42
CA THR A 43 6.66 -23.98 -6.00
C THR A 43 6.50 -22.91 -4.92
N LEU A 44 7.34 -22.96 -3.88
CA LEU A 44 7.37 -21.99 -2.81
C LEU A 44 7.79 -20.60 -3.32
N THR A 45 8.78 -20.54 -4.20
CA THR A 45 9.23 -19.29 -4.85
C THR A 45 8.10 -18.62 -5.64
N LYS A 46 7.31 -19.41 -6.40
CA LYS A 46 6.14 -18.91 -7.12
C LYS A 46 5.06 -18.34 -6.18
N ARG A 47 4.84 -18.97 -5.02
CA ARG A 47 3.88 -18.47 -4.02
C ARG A 47 4.34 -17.13 -3.41
N LYS A 48 5.64 -16.97 -3.14
CA LYS A 48 6.21 -15.69 -2.68
C LYS A 48 6.15 -14.59 -3.74
N LEU A 49 6.38 -14.90 -5.02
CA LEU A 49 6.16 -13.95 -6.12
C LEU A 49 4.70 -13.45 -6.16
N ARG A 50 3.73 -14.33 -5.89
CA ARG A 50 2.32 -13.94 -5.79
C ARG A 50 2.04 -13.01 -4.61
N GLN A 51 2.74 -13.20 -3.48
CA GLN A 51 2.69 -12.28 -2.35
C GLN A 51 3.30 -10.93 -2.71
N LEU A 52 4.46 -10.92 -3.38
CA LEU A 52 5.11 -9.69 -3.84
C LEU A 52 4.15 -8.88 -4.73
N ASN A 53 3.51 -9.52 -5.71
CA ASN A 53 2.54 -8.84 -6.58
C ASN A 53 1.34 -8.27 -5.79
N LEU A 54 0.83 -9.01 -4.80
CA LEU A 54 -0.27 -8.52 -3.96
C LEU A 54 0.17 -7.30 -3.11
N LEU A 55 1.38 -7.35 -2.56
CA LEU A 55 1.97 -6.27 -1.78
C LEU A 55 2.19 -5.01 -2.64
N THR A 56 2.72 -5.18 -3.86
CA THR A 56 2.90 -4.10 -4.83
C THR A 56 1.57 -3.45 -5.17
N LYS A 57 0.50 -4.23 -5.41
CA LYS A 57 -0.84 -3.67 -5.67
C LYS A 57 -1.36 -2.84 -4.50
N GLY A 58 -1.18 -3.32 -3.27
CA GLY A 58 -1.51 -2.55 -2.06
C GLY A 58 -0.73 -1.24 -1.98
N LEU A 59 0.58 -1.28 -2.22
CA LEU A 59 1.45 -0.11 -2.18
C LEU A 59 1.11 0.93 -3.25
N VAL A 60 0.81 0.50 -4.48
CA VAL A 60 0.37 1.41 -5.56
C VAL A 60 -0.91 2.15 -5.17
N GLY A 61 -1.91 1.47 -4.62
CA GLY A 61 -3.12 2.15 -4.16
C GLY A 61 -2.87 3.07 -2.95
N LEU A 62 -1.88 2.79 -2.07
CA LEU A 62 -1.49 3.73 -1.03
C LEU A 62 -0.89 5.00 -1.64
N TYR A 63 -0.07 4.88 -2.68
CA TYR A 63 0.48 6.03 -3.40
C TYR A 63 -0.60 6.84 -4.12
N ILE A 64 -1.55 6.18 -4.79
CA ILE A 64 -2.69 6.85 -5.42
C ILE A 64 -3.51 7.58 -4.34
N GLY A 65 -3.83 6.90 -3.25
CA GLY A 65 -4.55 7.47 -2.11
C GLY A 65 -3.87 8.70 -1.51
N ALA A 66 -2.58 8.59 -1.22
CA ALA A 66 -1.77 9.70 -0.71
C ALA A 66 -1.73 10.88 -1.68
N GLY A 67 -1.46 10.61 -2.98
CA GLY A 67 -1.41 11.64 -4.01
C GLY A 67 -2.74 12.38 -4.16
N SER A 68 -3.86 11.66 -4.19
CA SER A 68 -5.20 12.27 -4.23
C SER A 68 -5.50 13.11 -2.99
N MET A 69 -5.08 12.68 -1.80
CA MET A 69 -5.24 13.46 -0.56
C MET A 69 -4.39 14.74 -0.56
N VAL A 70 -3.17 14.69 -1.07
CA VAL A 70 -2.32 15.89 -1.24
C VAL A 70 -2.99 16.87 -2.20
N ILE A 71 -3.46 16.41 -3.36
CA ILE A 71 -4.16 17.25 -4.35
C ILE A 71 -5.40 17.89 -3.72
N ALA A 72 -6.21 17.11 -3.01
CA ALA A 72 -7.39 17.63 -2.32
C ALA A 72 -7.06 18.68 -1.26
N GLY A 73 -6.03 18.45 -0.44
CA GLY A 73 -5.58 19.40 0.57
C GLY A 73 -5.09 20.72 -0.03
N ILE A 74 -4.31 20.66 -1.12
CA ILE A 74 -3.83 21.84 -1.85
C ILE A 74 -5.01 22.61 -2.47
N MET A 75 -5.92 21.91 -3.16
CA MET A 75 -7.10 22.51 -3.77
C MET A 75 -7.97 23.22 -2.74
N SER A 76 -8.25 22.56 -1.61
CA SER A 76 -9.05 23.14 -0.53
C SER A 76 -8.35 24.30 0.19
N GLY A 77 -7.02 24.33 0.21
CA GLY A 77 -6.25 25.45 0.78
C GLY A 77 -6.22 26.69 -0.12
N ILE A 78 -6.20 26.51 -1.44
CA ILE A 78 -6.04 27.60 -2.42
C ILE A 78 -7.38 28.11 -2.98
N GLN A 79 -8.49 27.40 -2.77
CA GLN A 79 -9.83 27.78 -3.26
C GLN A 79 -10.29 29.20 -2.86
N ASN A 80 -9.77 29.74 -1.75
CA ASN A 80 -10.09 31.12 -1.31
C ASN A 80 -9.34 32.19 -2.11
N TYR A 81 -8.27 31.81 -2.82
CA TYR A 81 -7.40 32.70 -3.60
C TYR A 81 -7.62 32.55 -5.11
N ILE A 82 -8.12 31.40 -5.56
CA ILE A 82 -8.40 31.10 -6.96
C ILE A 82 -9.84 30.58 -7.00
N ALA A 83 -10.67 31.05 -7.93
CA ALA A 83 -12.09 30.67 -8.09
C ALA A 83 -12.26 29.20 -8.54
N ILE A 84 -11.76 28.26 -7.73
CA ILE A 84 -11.86 26.83 -7.90
C ILE A 84 -13.13 26.36 -7.19
N THR A 85 -13.89 25.48 -7.84
CA THR A 85 -15.10 24.90 -7.26
C THR A 85 -14.77 23.96 -6.08
N GLU A 86 -15.49 24.09 -4.97
CA GLU A 86 -15.32 23.25 -3.76
C GLU A 86 -15.54 21.75 -4.04
N ASP A 87 -16.34 21.44 -5.06
CA ASP A 87 -16.66 20.08 -5.48
C ASP A 87 -15.43 19.29 -5.94
N LEU A 88 -14.43 19.96 -6.52
CA LEU A 88 -13.25 19.30 -7.07
C LEU A 88 -12.36 18.73 -5.97
N ALA A 89 -12.13 19.50 -4.89
CA ALA A 89 -11.33 19.02 -3.75
C ALA A 89 -12.01 17.82 -3.08
N THR A 90 -13.32 17.90 -2.90
CA THR A 90 -14.15 16.82 -2.33
C THR A 90 -14.09 15.55 -3.17
N PHE A 91 -14.11 15.67 -4.49
CA PHE A 91 -13.97 14.54 -5.41
C PHE A 91 -12.62 13.82 -5.25
N PHE A 92 -11.51 14.56 -5.18
CA PHE A 92 -10.18 13.97 -4.94
C PHE A 92 -10.05 13.32 -3.56
N MET A 93 -10.67 13.90 -2.52
CA MET A 93 -10.73 13.25 -1.19
C MET A 93 -11.44 11.90 -1.25
N LEU A 94 -12.56 11.82 -1.97
CA LEU A 94 -13.32 10.59 -2.12
C LEU A 94 -12.51 9.50 -2.83
N ILE A 95 -11.86 9.85 -3.95
CA ILE A 95 -10.96 8.93 -4.68
C ILE A 95 -9.84 8.46 -3.76
N GLY A 96 -9.20 9.38 -3.04
CA GLY A 96 -8.11 9.04 -2.13
C GLY A 96 -8.56 8.06 -1.05
N THR A 97 -9.72 8.31 -0.45
CA THR A 97 -10.29 7.48 0.61
C THR A 97 -10.63 6.07 0.12
N ILE A 98 -11.29 5.97 -1.04
CA ILE A 98 -11.63 4.67 -1.65
C ILE A 98 -10.36 3.90 -1.99
N SER A 99 -9.36 4.56 -2.55
CA SER A 99 -8.08 3.94 -2.91
C SER A 99 -7.36 3.38 -1.68
N LEU A 100 -7.30 4.15 -0.58
CA LEU A 100 -6.72 3.69 0.68
C LEU A 100 -7.46 2.48 1.25
N PHE A 101 -8.80 2.49 1.22
CA PHE A 101 -9.61 1.40 1.70
C PHE A 101 -9.33 0.10 0.92
N VAL A 102 -9.30 0.18 -0.41
CA VAL A 102 -8.97 -0.96 -1.28
C VAL A 102 -7.55 -1.45 -1.02
N SER A 103 -6.58 -0.54 -0.86
CA SER A 103 -5.19 -0.89 -0.53
C SER A 103 -5.04 -1.63 0.79
N ILE A 104 -5.74 -1.17 1.83
CA ILE A 104 -5.74 -1.86 3.12
C ILE A 104 -6.31 -3.28 2.96
N GLY A 105 -7.36 -3.47 2.14
CA GLY A 105 -7.87 -4.81 1.80
C GLY A 105 -6.81 -5.74 1.18
N PHE A 106 -5.98 -5.21 0.27
CA PHE A 106 -4.85 -5.96 -0.29
C PHE A 106 -3.80 -6.31 0.77
N LEU A 107 -3.46 -5.36 1.65
CA LEU A 107 -2.48 -5.56 2.72
C LEU A 107 -2.96 -6.60 3.75
N ILE A 108 -4.23 -6.55 4.14
CA ILE A 108 -4.84 -7.55 5.03
C ILE A 108 -4.74 -8.95 4.39
N THR A 109 -5.12 -9.07 3.13
CA THR A 109 -5.05 -10.34 2.38
C THR A 109 -3.61 -10.85 2.29
N PHE A 110 -2.65 -9.95 2.07
CA PHE A 110 -1.23 -10.27 2.07
C PHE A 110 -0.78 -10.80 3.43
N SER A 111 -1.13 -10.14 4.53
CA SER A 111 -0.74 -10.52 5.88
C SER A 111 -1.20 -11.93 6.25
N PHE A 112 -2.45 -12.28 5.95
CA PHE A 112 -2.95 -13.65 6.17
C PHE A 112 -2.19 -14.70 5.35
N ARG A 113 -1.91 -14.40 4.07
CA ARG A 113 -1.16 -15.30 3.21
C ARG A 113 0.29 -15.45 3.66
N ALA A 114 0.91 -14.39 4.19
CA ALA A 114 2.27 -14.39 4.70
C ALA A 114 2.46 -15.41 5.83
N VAL A 115 1.52 -15.44 6.77
CA VAL A 115 1.54 -16.40 7.89
C VAL A 115 1.44 -17.83 7.37
N LYS A 116 0.50 -18.12 6.47
CA LYS A 116 0.32 -19.48 5.92
C LYS A 116 1.57 -19.98 5.20
N ILE A 117 2.25 -19.13 4.42
CA ILE A 117 3.50 -19.53 3.76
C ILE A 117 4.60 -19.83 4.80
N ARG A 118 4.73 -19.02 5.86
CA ARG A 118 5.74 -19.29 6.89
C ARG A 118 5.50 -20.61 7.63
N GLN A 119 4.24 -20.97 7.85
CA GLN A 119 3.89 -22.28 8.42
C GLN A 119 4.29 -23.42 7.48
N ASP A 120 3.99 -23.30 6.19
CA ASP A 120 4.37 -24.32 5.21
C ASP A 120 5.91 -24.47 5.10
N GLN A 121 6.64 -23.36 5.13
CA GLN A 121 8.12 -23.35 5.14
C GLN A 121 8.70 -24.06 6.36
N PHE A 122 8.10 -23.86 7.53
CA PHE A 122 8.53 -24.52 8.75
C PHE A 122 8.27 -26.03 8.69
N ASN A 123 7.10 -26.44 8.20
CA ASN A 123 6.76 -27.86 8.05
C ASN A 123 7.67 -28.57 7.04
N GLU A 124 8.04 -27.90 5.93
CA GLU A 124 9.03 -28.43 4.98
C GLU A 124 10.44 -28.55 5.57
N SER A 125 10.79 -27.75 6.59
CA SER A 125 12.11 -27.84 7.22
C SER A 125 12.24 -28.97 8.25
N ILE A 126 11.12 -29.54 8.69
CA ILE A 126 11.06 -30.59 9.72
C ILE A 126 10.87 -31.99 9.10
N ASN A 127 10.33 -32.06 7.89
CA ASN A 127 10.22 -33.30 7.10
C ASN A 127 11.47 -33.51 6.24
#